data_AF-A0A1W9U2A1-F1
#
_entry.id   AF-A0A1W9U2A1-F1
#
_cell.length_a   1.000
_cell.length_b   1.000
_cell.length_c   1.000
_cell.angle_alpha   90.00
_cell.angle_beta   90.00
_cell.angle_gamma   90.00
#
_symmetry.space_group_name_H-M   'P 1'
#
loop_
_entity.id
_entity.type
_entity.pdbx_description
1 polymer ?
#
loop_
_entity_poly.entity_id
_entity_poly.type
_entity_poly.pdbx_seq_one_letter_code
_entity_poly.pdbx_strand_id
1 'polypeptide(L)'
;MDKIALIRIAVPTNDEVNIFPKMLGMADKMFIYEINEVQIKLIEKRNNPYAKTQQHLKTLDVYELLHDCEIIISAHIGKKGIQRLQERGVKLMYKKGNIQKALQDIL
;
A
#
# COMPACT_ATOMS: atom_id res chain seq x y z
N MET A 1 -4.28 -12.11 -27.75
CA MET A 1 -5.09 -11.33 -26.81
C MET A 1 -4.16 -10.83 -25.74
N ASP A 2 -3.64 -9.62 -25.93
CA ASP A 2 -2.77 -8.99 -24.93
C ASP A 2 -3.56 -8.82 -23.64
N LYS A 3 -3.10 -9.49 -22.57
CA LYS A 3 -3.64 -9.29 -21.23
C LYS A 3 -3.37 -7.83 -20.88
N ILE A 4 -4.42 -7.03 -20.74
CA ILE A 4 -4.32 -5.73 -20.07
C ILE A 4 -3.71 -6.00 -18.70
N ALA A 5 -2.51 -5.49 -18.46
CA ALA A 5 -1.82 -5.67 -17.18
C ALA A 5 -2.61 -4.89 -16.11
N LEU A 6 -3.35 -5.63 -15.28
CA LEU A 6 -4.03 -5.11 -14.10
C LEU A 6 -3.02 -5.07 -12.96
N ILE A 7 -2.68 -3.88 -12.51
CA ILE A 7 -1.71 -3.67 -11.44
C ILE A 7 -2.46 -3.37 -10.15
N ARG A 8 -2.08 -4.06 -9.06
CA ARG A 8 -2.62 -3.78 -7.72
C ARG A 8 -1.75 -2.83 -6.93
N ILE A 9 -2.40 -1.81 -6.36
CA ILE A 9 -1.78 -0.75 -5.58
C ILE A 9 -2.35 -0.74 -4.17
N ALA A 10 -1.49 -0.85 -3.17
CA ALA A 10 -1.86 -0.68 -1.77
C ALA A 10 -1.61 0.76 -1.29
N VAL A 11 -2.58 1.32 -0.55
CA VAL A 11 -2.49 2.63 0.07
C VAL A 11 -2.90 2.55 1.54
N PRO A 12 -2.01 2.82 2.51
CA PRO A 12 -2.34 2.84 3.92
C PRO A 12 -3.16 4.10 4.24
N THR A 13 -4.21 3.95 5.05
CA THR A 13 -5.05 5.08 5.49
C THR A 13 -5.76 4.77 6.80
N ASN A 14 -6.08 5.82 7.57
CA ASN A 14 -6.95 5.71 8.75
C ASN A 14 -8.23 6.54 8.60
N ASP A 15 -8.24 7.52 7.69
CA ASP A 15 -9.36 8.43 7.46
C ASP A 15 -10.05 8.20 6.11
N GLU A 16 -9.57 7.23 5.32
CA GLU A 16 -10.10 6.84 4.00
C GLU A 16 -9.94 7.90 2.91
N VAL A 17 -9.32 9.04 3.22
CA VAL A 17 -9.17 10.20 2.34
C VAL A 17 -7.70 10.49 2.05
N ASN A 18 -6.84 10.34 3.06
CA ASN A 18 -5.44 10.67 3.00
C ASN A 18 -4.56 9.44 3.18
N ILE A 19 -3.39 9.47 2.52
CA ILE A 19 -2.31 8.52 2.74
C ILE A 19 -1.85 8.68 4.18
N PHE A 20 -1.79 7.56 4.90
CA PHE A 20 -1.40 7.54 6.29
C PHE A 20 -0.01 8.18 6.48
N PRO A 21 0.13 9.22 7.34
CA PRO A 21 1.32 10.07 7.36
C PRO A 21 2.49 9.48 8.14
N LYS A 22 2.33 8.34 8.83
CA LYS A 22 3.40 7.69 9.60
C LYS A 22 3.86 6.41 8.88
N MET A 23 4.52 5.51 9.61
CA MET A 23 5.01 4.25 9.05
C MET A 23 3.85 3.38 8.57
N LEU A 24 3.97 2.80 7.36
CA LEU A 24 3.02 1.88 6.72
C LEU A 24 2.35 0.92 7.72
N GLY A 25 3.15 0.19 8.52
CA GLY A 25 2.63 -0.83 9.43
C GLY A 25 1.78 -0.33 10.61
N MET A 26 1.69 0.99 10.82
CA MET A 26 0.86 1.60 11.85
C MET A 26 -0.52 2.08 11.34
N ALA A 27 -0.77 1.98 10.03
CA ALA A 27 -2.07 2.33 9.48
C ALA A 27 -3.12 1.29 9.87
N ASP A 28 -4.35 1.72 10.16
CA ASP A 28 -5.45 0.84 10.56
C ASP A 28 -6.04 0.10 9.35
N LYS A 29 -5.96 0.69 8.16
CA LYS A 29 -6.52 0.13 6.93
C LYS A 29 -5.52 0.23 5.77
N MET A 30 -5.62 -0.73 4.86
CA MET A 30 -4.94 -0.73 3.56
C MET A 30 -6.01 -0.78 2.47
N PHE A 31 -6.06 0.26 1.65
CA PHE A 31 -6.95 0.31 0.50
C PHE A 31 -6.22 -0.27 -0.71
N ILE A 32 -6.87 -1.22 -1.38
CA ILE A 32 -6.31 -1.88 -2.56
C ILE A 32 -7.04 -1.38 -3.79
N TYR A 33 -6.29 -0.76 -4.68
CA TYR A 33 -6.75 -0.27 -5.96
C TYR A 33 -6.24 -1.19 -7.06
N GLU A 34 -7.06 -1.40 -8.08
CA GLU A 34 -6.62 -1.93 -9.36
C GLU A 34 -6.53 -0.76 -10.34
N ILE A 35 -5.40 -0.69 -11.06
CA ILE A 35 -5.18 0.24 -12.16
C ILE A 35 -4.96 -0.54 -13.45
N ASN A 36 -5.50 -0.01 -14.53
CA ASN A 36 -5.15 -0.36 -15.90
C ASN A 36 -4.91 0.93 -16.71
N GLU A 37 -4.71 0.82 -18.02
CA GLU A 37 -4.44 1.97 -18.90
C GLU A 37 -5.54 3.05 -18.93
N VAL A 38 -6.75 2.74 -18.43
CA VAL A 38 -7.94 3.59 -18.62
C VAL A 38 -8.55 4.04 -17.30
N GLN A 39 -8.45 3.25 -16.24
CA GLN A 39 -9.16 3.51 -14.99
C GLN A 39 -8.40 3.02 -13.75
N ILE A 40 -8.71 3.67 -12.64
CA ILE A 40 -8.31 3.28 -11.28
C ILE A 40 -9.58 2.98 -10.50
N LYS A 41 -9.64 1.82 -9.84
CA LYS A 41 -10.79 1.40 -9.05
C LYS A 41 -10.36 0.87 -7.69
N LEU A 42 -11.01 1.33 -6.62
CA LEU A 42 -10.89 0.70 -5.31
C LEU A 42 -11.62 -0.64 -5.34
N ILE A 43 -10.89 -1.73 -5.13
CA ILE A 43 -11.44 -3.10 -5.17
C ILE A 43 -11.57 -3.73 -3.79
N GLU A 44 -10.76 -3.29 -2.82
CA GLU A 44 -10.72 -3.91 -1.50
C GLU A 44 -10.31 -2.92 -0.41
N LYS A 45 -10.84 -3.12 0.80
CA LYS A 45 -10.40 -2.44 2.02
C LYS A 45 -9.98 -3.50 3.03
N ARG A 46 -8.68 -3.60 3.31
CA ARG A 46 -8.12 -4.56 4.26
C ARG A 46 -7.89 -3.88 5.61
N ASN A 47 -8.39 -4.48 6.69
CA ASN A 47 -8.03 -4.03 8.03
C ASN A 47 -6.64 -4.55 8.38
N ASN A 48 -5.82 -3.71 9.01
CA ASN A 48 -4.51 -4.10 9.52
C ASN A 48 -4.65 -4.58 10.97
N PRO A 49 -4.61 -5.90 11.25
CA PRO A 49 -4.71 -6.41 12.62
C PRO A 49 -3.50 -6.00 13.47
N TYR A 50 -2.40 -5.57 12.83
CA TYR A 50 -1.13 -5.30 13.50
C TYR A 50 -0.96 -3.86 13.98
N ALA A 51 -1.86 -2.94 13.61
CA ALA A 51 -1.71 -1.50 13.84
C ALA A 51 -1.45 -1.12 15.31
N LYS A 52 -2.04 -1.87 16.27
CA LYS A 52 -1.98 -1.59 17.72
C LYS A 52 -1.08 -2.52 18.53
N THR A 53 -0.48 -3.54 17.90
CA THR A 53 0.32 -4.56 18.63
C THR A 53 1.57 -3.93 19.26
N GLN A 54 2.02 -4.39 20.43
CA GLN A 54 3.26 -3.92 21.07
C GLN A 54 4.43 -4.88 20.79
N GLN A 55 5.19 -4.55 19.75
CA GLN A 55 6.66 -4.53 19.73
C GLN A 55 7.57 -5.80 19.77
N HIS A 56 7.11 -7.06 19.82
CA HIS A 56 8.07 -8.19 19.69
C HIS A 56 7.95 -9.08 18.43
N LEU A 57 6.81 -9.06 17.73
CA LEU A 57 6.60 -9.82 16.48
C LEU A 57 6.27 -8.92 15.26
N LYS A 58 6.42 -7.60 15.41
CA LYS A 58 6.03 -6.55 14.42
C LYS A 58 6.66 -6.65 13.03
N THR A 59 7.64 -7.51 12.86
CA THR A 59 8.46 -7.51 11.65
C THR A 59 7.87 -8.40 10.55
N LEU A 60 6.72 -9.04 10.75
CA LEU A 60 6.18 -10.01 9.79
C LEU A 60 5.03 -9.47 8.91
N ASP A 61 3.78 -9.30 9.33
CA ASP A 61 2.72 -9.58 8.32
C ASP A 61 1.85 -8.43 7.77
N VAL A 62 2.23 -7.15 7.88
CA VAL A 62 1.62 -6.14 6.97
C VAL A 62 2.03 -6.40 5.51
N TYR A 63 3.18 -7.01 5.27
CA TYR A 63 3.62 -7.33 3.92
C TYR A 63 2.92 -8.57 3.35
N GLU A 64 2.63 -9.55 4.20
CA GLU A 64 1.74 -10.66 3.81
C GLU A 64 0.34 -10.16 3.48
N LEU A 65 -0.15 -9.12 4.18
CA LEU A 65 -1.42 -8.47 3.81
C LEU A 65 -1.37 -7.82 2.43
N LEU A 66 -0.19 -7.50 1.90
CA LEU A 66 0.01 -6.77 0.64
C LEU A 66 0.77 -7.61 -0.41
N HIS A 67 0.83 -8.93 -0.24
CA HIS A 67 1.65 -9.82 -1.07
C HIS A 67 1.20 -9.87 -2.54
N ASP A 68 -0.07 -9.58 -2.80
CA ASP A 68 -0.68 -9.53 -4.14
C ASP A 68 -0.66 -8.13 -4.75
N CYS A 69 0.01 -7.17 -4.11
CA CYS A 69 0.15 -5.81 -4.60
C CYS A 69 1.55 -5.60 -5.20
N GLU A 70 1.58 -5.13 -6.44
CA GLU A 70 2.82 -4.81 -7.16
C GLU A 70 3.37 -3.45 -6.74
N ILE A 71 2.50 -2.55 -6.29
CA ILE A 71 2.85 -1.18 -5.91
C ILE A 71 2.33 -0.87 -4.52
N ILE A 72 3.15 -0.20 -3.71
CA ILE A 72 2.74 0.37 -2.43
C ILE A 72 3.00 1.88 -2.44
N ILE A 73 1.95 2.67 -2.22
CA ILE A 73 2.06 4.11 -2.01
C ILE A 73 1.98 4.37 -0.52
N SER A 74 3.01 4.94 0.10
CA SER A 74 3.00 5.25 1.53
C SER A 74 3.79 6.52 1.83
N ALA A 75 3.46 7.24 2.91
CA ALA A 75 4.25 8.37 3.34
C ALA A 75 5.64 7.93 3.84
N HIS A 76 5.68 6.83 4.61
CA HIS A 76 6.90 6.33 5.25
C HIS A 76 6.88 4.80 5.36
N ILE A 77 8.03 4.17 5.11
CA ILE A 77 8.26 2.73 5.34
C ILE A 77 9.55 2.60 6.18
N GLY A 78 9.55 1.68 7.15
CA GLY A 78 10.74 1.42 7.96
C GLY A 78 11.84 0.76 7.13
N LYS A 79 13.12 1.09 7.41
CA LYS A 79 14.29 0.62 6.62
C LYS A 79 14.30 -0.89 6.36
N LYS A 80 14.04 -1.72 7.37
CA LYS A 80 13.96 -3.19 7.23
C LYS A 80 12.81 -3.66 6.33
N GLY A 81 11.72 -2.89 6.28
CA GLY A 81 10.57 -3.14 5.44
C GLY A 81 10.81 -2.86 3.96
N ILE A 82 11.54 -1.77 3.68
CA ILE A 82 11.91 -1.36 2.33
C ILE A 82 12.68 -2.49 1.64
N GLN A 83 13.74 -2.99 2.29
CA GLN A 83 14.58 -4.05 1.72
C GLN A 83 13.78 -5.30 1.35
N ARG A 84 12.91 -5.77 2.26
CA ARG A 84 12.10 -6.98 2.03
C ARG A 84 11.07 -6.81 0.92
N LEU A 85 10.44 -5.65 0.83
CA LEU A 85 9.48 -5.36 -0.24
C LEU A 85 10.17 -5.29 -1.60
N GLN A 86 11.37 -4.68 -1.65
CA GLN A 86 12.18 -4.62 -2.86
C GLN A 86 12.67 -6.02 -3.28
N GLU A 87 13.10 -6.86 -2.34
CA GLU A 87 13.49 -8.26 -2.60
C GLU A 87 12.32 -9.10 -3.16
N ARG A 88 11.07 -8.73 -2.84
CA ARG A 88 9.85 -9.35 -3.38
C ARG A 88 9.37 -8.73 -4.70
N GLY A 89 10.10 -7.77 -5.27
CA GLY A 89 9.75 -7.11 -6.53
C GLY A 89 8.65 -6.05 -6.41
N VAL A 90 8.26 -5.65 -5.19
CA VAL A 90 7.23 -4.63 -4.97
C VAL A 90 7.82 -3.23 -5.20
N LYS A 91 7.15 -2.42 -6.03
CA LYS A 91 7.52 -1.03 -6.30
C LYS A 91 7.01 -0.12 -5.18
N LEU A 92 7.92 0.66 -4.59
CA LEU A 92 7.60 1.57 -3.48
C LEU A 92 7.53 3.01 -3.99
N MET A 93 6.41 3.69 -3.70
CA MET A 93 6.22 5.10 -4.03
C MET A 93 5.91 5.91 -2.78
N TYR A 94 6.67 6.99 -2.58
CA TYR A 94 6.54 7.83 -1.41
C TYR A 94 5.72 9.07 -1.72
N LYS A 95 4.47 9.11 -1.27
CA LYS A 95 3.55 10.23 -1.45
C LYS A 95 2.83 10.55 -0.14
N LYS A 96 2.33 11.79 -0.03
CA LYS A 96 1.61 12.30 1.15
C LYS A 96 0.36 13.05 0.71
N GLY A 97 -0.58 13.21 1.64
CA GLY A 97 -1.84 13.93 1.40
C GLY A 97 -2.91 13.04 0.78
N ASN A 98 -3.77 13.62 -0.05
CA ASN A 98 -4.96 12.95 -0.56
C ASN A 98 -4.64 11.74 -1.46
N ILE A 99 -5.36 10.64 -1.25
CA ILE A 99 -5.14 9.37 -1.97
C ILE A 99 -5.47 9.52 -3.47
N GLN A 100 -6.59 10.15 -3.83
CA GLN A 100 -6.99 10.29 -5.22
C GLN A 100 -5.99 11.12 -6.01
N LYS A 101 -5.49 12.22 -5.44
CA LYS A 101 -4.44 13.03 -6.05
C LYS A 101 -3.16 12.22 -6.26
N ALA A 102 -2.77 11.42 -5.27
CA ALA A 102 -1.58 10.58 -5.37
C ALA A 102 -1.70 9.48 -6.44
N LEU A 103 -2.91 8.96 -6.66
CA LEU A 103 -3.23 7.96 -7.67
C LEU A 103 -3.24 8.55 -9.09
N GLN A 104 -3.65 9.82 -9.26
CA GLN A 104 -3.61 10.50 -10.56
C GLN A 104 -2.19 10.64 -11.13
N ASP A 105 -1.17 10.73 -10.27
CA ASP A 105 0.24 10.81 -10.71
C ASP A 105 0.81 9.47 -11.22
N ILE A 106 0.00 8.41 -11.29
CA ILE A 106 0.42 7.05 -11.69
C ILE A 106 -0.10 6.67 -13.08
N LEU A 107 -1.24 7.25 -13.50
CA LEU A 107 -1.71 7.23 -14.89
C LEU A 107 -0.82 8.14 -15.75
#